data_AF-A0A9X7FZQ8-F1
#
_entry.id   AF-A0A9X7FZQ8-F1
#
_cell.length_a   1.000
_cell.length_b   1.000
_cell.length_c   1.000
_cell.angle_alpha   90.00
_cell.angle_beta   90.00
_cell.angle_gamma   90.00
#
_symmetry.space_group_name_H-M   'P 1'
#
loop_
_entity.id
_entity.type
_entity.pdbx_description
1 polymer ?
#
loop_
_entity_poly.entity_id
_entity_poly.type
_entity_poly.pdbx_seq_one_letter_code
_entity_poly.pdbx_strand_id
1 'polypeptide(L)' 'MKKFIEENTERDIKSFELTDDLYKRYLKYCETYDLESISRRSFSYQLSKERIGAYHKFRNKPARWGVKLLPCKY' A
#
# COMPACT_ATOMS: atom_id res chain seq x y z
N MET A 1 4.82 -5.58 7.15
CA MET A 1 4.87 -4.97 5.79
C MET A 1 5.21 -5.96 4.68
N LYS A 2 6.32 -6.71 4.75
CA LYS A 2 6.74 -7.58 3.63
C LYS A 2 5.67 -8.60 3.21
N LYS A 3 5.07 -9.31 4.18
CA LYS A 3 3.92 -10.20 3.94
C LYS A 3 2.70 -9.49 3.35
N PHE A 4 2.34 -8.30 3.87
CA PHE A 4 1.25 -7.49 3.30
C PHE A 4 1.48 -7.20 1.80
N ILE A 5 2.70 -6.83 1.41
CA ILE A 5 3.05 -6.55 0.01
C ILE A 5 2.94 -7.82 -0.83
N GLU A 6 3.56 -8.91 -0.39
CA GLU A 6 3.54 -10.19 -1.12
C GLU A 6 2.12 -10.74 -1.29
N GLU A 7 1.29 -10.64 -0.25
CA GLU A 7 -0.05 -11.22 -0.22
C GLU A 7 -1.11 -10.31 -0.86
N ASN A 8 -0.87 -9.00 -0.92
CA ASN A 8 -1.88 -8.03 -1.34
C ASN A 8 -1.48 -7.17 -2.53
N THR A 9 -0.24 -7.18 -3.02
CA THR A 9 0.16 -6.36 -4.18
C THR A 9 0.50 -7.20 -5.40
N GLU A 10 -0.19 -6.95 -6.51
CA GLU A 10 0.20 -7.40 -7.85
C GLU A 10 0.63 -6.21 -8.70
N ARG A 11 1.56 -6.42 -9.63
CA ARG A 11 1.92 -5.39 -10.62
C ARG A 11 0.79 -5.27 -11.64
N ASP A 12 0.12 -4.13 -11.66
CA ASP A 12 -0.89 -3.79 -12.66
C ASP A 12 -0.69 -2.36 -13.12
N ILE A 13 -0.26 -2.19 -14.37
CA ILE A 13 0.07 -0.90 -14.97
C ILE A 13 -1.14 0.05 -15.02
N LYS A 14 -2.37 -0.49 -15.00
CA LYS A 14 -3.61 0.30 -15.14
C LYS A 14 -4.23 0.71 -13.80
N SER A 15 -3.74 0.19 -12.68
CA SER A 15 -4.32 0.48 -11.38
C SER A 15 -3.70 1.72 -10.73
N PHE A 16 -4.56 2.45 -10.03
CA PHE A 16 -4.24 3.68 -9.33
C PHE A 16 -4.87 3.64 -7.94
N GLU A 17 -4.07 3.89 -6.91
CA GLU A 17 -4.58 4.03 -5.54
C GLU A 17 -3.94 5.20 -4.79
N LEU A 18 -4.74 5.84 -3.93
CA LEU A 18 -4.22 6.83 -3.00
C LEU A 18 -3.39 6.14 -1.92
N THR A 19 -2.28 6.78 -1.56
CA THR A 19 -1.36 6.19 -0.56
C THR A 19 -2.02 6.11 0.82
N ASP A 20 -3.02 6.96 1.10
CA ASP A 20 -3.80 6.90 2.33
C ASP A 20 -4.75 5.71 2.38
N ASP A 21 -5.35 5.33 1.25
CA ASP A 21 -6.22 4.15 1.19
C ASP A 21 -5.40 2.86 1.30
N LEU A 22 -4.21 2.84 0.69
CA LEU A 22 -3.20 1.78 0.93
C LEU A 22 -2.88 1.64 2.43
N TYR A 23 -2.69 2.77 3.12
CA TYR A 23 -2.36 2.75 4.54
C TYR A 23 -3.52 2.25 5.41
N LYS A 24 -4.76 2.66 5.13
CA LYS A 24 -5.94 2.15 5.85
C LYS A 24 -6.08 0.62 5.74
N ARG A 25 -5.83 0.08 4.55
CA ARG A 25 -5.84 -1.38 4.34
C ARG A 25 -4.70 -2.07 5.06
N TYR A 26 -3.51 -1.48 5.05
CA TYR A 26 -2.38 -1.98 5.84
C TYR A 26 -2.69 -2.01 7.34
N LEU A 27 -3.39 -1.00 7.89
CA LEU A 27 -3.82 -1.02 9.28
C LEU A 27 -4.77 -2.18 9.58
N LYS A 28 -5.78 -2.40 8.73
CA LYS A 28 -6.68 -3.56 8.87
C LYS A 28 -5.95 -4.90 8.80
N TYR A 29 -4.98 -5.01 7.89
CA TYR A 29 -4.11 -6.18 7.81
C TYR A 29 -3.37 -6.39 9.13
N CYS A 30 -2.72 -5.34 9.64
CA CYS A 30 -2.02 -5.41 10.92
C CYS A 30 -2.93 -5.84 12.07
N GLU A 31 -4.14 -5.28 12.16
CA GLU A 31 -5.14 -5.66 13.16
C GLU A 31 -5.55 -7.13 13.02
N THR A 32 -5.80 -7.61 11.79
CA THR A 32 -6.26 -8.98 11.53
C THR A 32 -5.22 -10.04 11.91
N TYR A 33 -3.93 -9.73 11.74
CA TYR A 33 -2.84 -10.68 12.03
C TYR A 33 -2.12 -10.38 13.34
N ASP A 34 -2.66 -9.51 14.19
CA ASP A 34 -2.05 -9.08 15.46
C ASP A 34 -0.59 -8.61 15.29
N LEU A 35 -0.35 -7.79 14.27
CA LEU A 35 0.96 -7.24 13.93
C LEU A 35 1.06 -5.78 14.32
N GLU A 36 2.21 -5.39 14.86
CA GLU A 36 2.51 -3.98 15.11
C GLU A 36 2.53 -3.18 13.79
N SER A 37 1.71 -2.13 13.75
CA SER A 37 1.63 -1.24 12.58
C SER A 37 2.71 -0.16 12.63
N ILE A 38 3.31 0.15 11.49
CA ILE A 38 4.22 1.29 11.38
C ILE A 38 3.47 2.58 11.06
N SER A 39 4.09 3.73 11.35
CA SER A 39 3.51 5.04 11.02
C SER A 39 3.27 5.24 9.52
N ARG A 40 2.33 6.13 9.17
CA ARG A 40 2.01 6.53 7.79
C ARG A 40 3.23 6.98 6.99
N ARG A 41 4.15 7.70 7.62
CA ARG A 41 5.39 8.20 7.02
C ARG A 41 6.33 7.04 6.72
N SER A 42 6.54 6.15 7.69
CA SER A 42 7.35 4.93 7.53
C SER A 42 6.78 4.02 6.45
N PHE A 43 5.46 3.88 6.38
CA PHE A 43 4.77 3.13 5.33
C PHE A 43 5.02 3.72 3.94
N SER A 44 4.84 5.03 3.77
CA SER A 44 5.14 5.71 2.50
C SER A 44 6.60 5.51 2.07
N TYR A 45 7.52 5.60 3.03
CA TYR A 45 8.95 5.38 2.79
C TYR A 45 9.22 3.94 2.36
N GLN A 46 8.63 2.94 3.03
CA GLN A 46 8.76 1.54 2.64
C GLN A 46 8.19 1.27 1.24
N LEU A 47 7.04 1.85 0.88
CA LEU A 47 6.52 1.73 -0.48
C LEU A 47 7.52 2.22 -1.54
N SER A 48 8.20 3.33 -1.28
CA SER A 48 9.25 3.84 -2.19
C SER A 48 10.48 2.94 -2.20
N LYS A 49 10.92 2.46 -1.03
CA LYS A 49 12.10 1.60 -0.89
C LYS A 49 11.93 0.27 -1.61
N GLU A 50 10.77 -0.38 -1.44
CA GLU A 50 10.42 -1.65 -2.08
C GLU A 50 9.95 -1.47 -3.53
N ARG A 51 9.97 -0.24 -4.06
CA ARG A 51 9.53 0.12 -5.43
C ARG A 51 8.11 -0.36 -5.75
N ILE A 52 7.21 -0.24 -4.76
CA ILE A 52 5.80 -0.62 -4.88
C ILE A 52 5.08 0.51 -5.58
N GLY A 53 4.91 0.33 -6.88
CA GLY A 53 4.22 1.27 -7.74
C GLY A 53 4.98 2.56 -7.98
N ALA A 54 4.69 3.18 -9.13
CA ALA A 54 5.21 4.49 -9.45
C ALA A 54 4.52 5.54 -8.57
N TYR A 55 5.31 6.36 -7.89
CA TYR A 55 4.79 7.50 -7.14
C TYR A 55 4.13 8.51 -8.09
N HIS A 56 2.96 9.01 -7.71
CA HIS A 56 2.25 10.07 -8.43
C HIS A 56 1.54 10.99 -7.43
N LYS A 57 1.28 12.24 -7.81
CA LYS A 57 0.38 13.15 -7.08
C LYS A 57 -0.96 13.31 -7.83
N PHE A 58 -2.07 12.90 -7.24
CA PHE A 58 -3.41 13.11 -7.82
C PHE A 58 -4.17 14.13 -6.98
N ARG A 59 -4.56 15.26 -7.57
CA ARG A 59 -5.22 16.37 -6.85
C ARG A 59 -4.47 16.74 -5.56
N ASN A 60 -3.14 16.88 -5.65
CA ASN A 60 -2.20 17.14 -4.54
C ASN A 60 -2.12 16.05 -3.45
N LYS A 61 -2.74 14.89 -3.64
CA LYS A 61 -2.63 13.75 -2.73
C LYS A 61 -1.61 12.73 -3.25
N PRO A 62 -0.78 12.13 -2.39
CA PRO A 62 0.17 11.11 -2.79
C PRO A 62 -0.55 9.82 -3.20
N ALA A 63 -0.16 9.25 -4.32
CA ALA A 63 -0.76 8.06 -4.92
C ALA A 63 0.30 7.14 -5.53
N ARG A 64 -0.12 5.91 -5.84
CA ARG A 64 0.70 4.88 -6.50
C ARG A 64 -0.02 4.38 -7.75
N TRP A 65 0.72 4.34 -8.85
CA TRP A 65 0.35 3.67 -10.11
C TRP A 65 1.07 2.34 -10.23
N GLY A 66 0.52 1.40 -11.00
CA GLY A 66 1.25 0.18 -11.33
C GLY A 66 1.11 -0.93 -10.30
N VAL A 67 0.23 -0.77 -9.31
CA VAL A 67 0.02 -1.71 -8.21
C VAL A 67 -1.45 -1.91 -8.01
N LYS A 68 -1.92 -3.12 -8.24
CA LYS A 68 -3.29 -3.52 -7.93
C LYS A 68 -3.23 -4.21 -6.58
N LEU A 69 -3.97 -3.67 -5.63
CA LEU A 69 -4.23 -4.43 -4.43
C LEU A 69 -5.26 -5.51 -4.75
N LEU A 70 -4.92 -6.76 -4.44
CA LEU A 70 -5.92 -7.82 -4.40
C LEU A 70 -6.98 -7.44 -3.35
N PRO A 71 -8.27 -7.74 -3.58
CA PRO A 71 -9.27 -7.57 -2.55
C PRO A 71 -8.79 -8.36 -1.34
N CYS A 72 -8.48 -7.61 -0.28
CA CYS A 72 -8.12 -8.18 0.99
C CYS A 72 -9.23 -9.17 1.39
N LYS A 73 -8.89 -10.44 1.63
CA LYS A 73 -9.82 -11.44 2.13
C LYS A 73 -10.10 -11.17 3.63
N TYR A 74 -10.71 -10.03 3.95
CA TYR A 74 -11.15 -9.69 5.31
C TYR A 74 -12.62 -9.29 5.28
#